data_AF-A0A450Z2W8-F1
#
_entry.id   AF-A0A450Z2W8-F1
#
_cell.length_a   1.000
_cell.length_b   1.000
_cell.length_c   1.000
_cell.angle_alpha   90.00
_cell.angle_beta   90.00
_cell.angle_gamma   90.00
#
_symmetry.space_group_name_H-M   'P 1'
#
loop_
_entity.id
_entity.type
_entity.pdbx_description
1 polymer ?
#
loop_
_entity_poly.entity_id
_entity_poly.type
_entity_poly.pdbx_seq_one_letter_code
_entity_poly.pdbx_strand_id
1 'polypeptide(L)' 'MTDPRTNSDAYDSPWKEMLEHAFSEFMAFYFRDAYARIDWTRGHEFKNTELRQ' A
#
# COMPACT_ATOMS: atom_id res chain seq x y z
N MET A 1 -17.64 16.69 21.79
CA MET A 1 -16.86 15.53 22.27
C MET A 1 -16.30 14.82 21.04
N THR A 2 -15.03 15.06 20.74
CA THR A 2 -14.31 14.42 19.63
C THR A 2 -13.96 12.98 20.02
N ASP A 3 -14.51 12.02 19.29
CA ASP A 3 -14.23 10.59 19.47
C ASP A 3 -12.77 10.31 19.02
N PRO A 4 -11.89 9.75 19.89
CA PRO A 4 -10.50 9.47 19.53
C PRO A 4 -10.37 8.38 18.44
N ARG A 5 -11.43 7.66 18.09
CA ARG A 5 -11.43 6.63 17.03
C ARG A 5 -11.57 7.20 15.62
N THR A 6 -11.97 8.47 15.46
CA THR A 6 -12.13 9.10 14.14
C THR A 6 -10.80 9.55 13.51
N ASN A 7 -9.68 9.46 14.24
CA ASN A 7 -8.38 9.93 13.74
C ASN A 7 -7.54 8.83 13.05
N SER A 8 -7.87 7.55 13.24
CA SER A 8 -7.10 6.46 12.60
C SER A 8 -7.26 6.48 11.07
N ASP A 9 -8.47 6.68 10.56
CA ASP A 9 -8.75 6.77 9.11
C ASP A 9 -8.07 7.97 8.43
N ALA A 10 -7.88 9.06 9.19
CA ALA A 10 -7.23 10.27 8.70
C ALA A 10 -5.72 10.07 8.48
N TYR A 11 -5.07 9.23 9.30
CA TYR A 11 -3.70 8.80 9.05
C TYR A 11 -3.63 7.68 8.02
N ASP A 12 -4.69 6.86 7.90
CA ASP A 12 -4.70 5.72 6.99
C ASP A 12 -4.77 6.09 5.52
N SER A 13 -5.52 7.13 5.20
CA SER A 13 -5.74 7.55 3.81
C SER A 13 -4.45 8.04 3.11
N PRO A 14 -3.62 8.91 3.72
CA PRO A 14 -2.40 9.40 3.07
C PRO A 14 -1.32 8.34 2.84
N TRP A 15 -1.12 7.40 3.78
CA TRP A 15 -0.09 6.38 3.60
C TRP A 15 -0.50 5.33 2.57
N LYS A 16 -1.79 5.00 2.48
CA LYS A 16 -2.32 4.10 1.44
C LYS A 16 -2.10 4.70 0.05
N GLU A 17 -2.46 5.97 -0.12
CA GLU A 17 -2.28 6.69 -1.38
C GLU A 17 -0.80 6.73 -1.79
N MET A 18 0.11 7.04 -0.87
CA MET A 18 1.55 6.98 -1.16
C MET A 18 2.03 5.58 -1.53
N LEU A 19 1.53 4.52 -0.88
CA LEU A 19 1.90 3.15 -1.24
C LEU A 19 1.35 2.74 -2.60
N GLU A 20 0.17 3.18 -2.98
CA GLU A 20 -0.39 2.91 -4.31
C GLU A 20 0.46 3.55 -5.42
N HIS A 21 0.98 4.76 -5.17
CA HIS A 21 1.84 5.45 -6.14
C HIS A 21 3.31 5.00 -6.12
N ALA A 22 3.85 4.65 -4.96
CA ALA A 22 5.26 4.30 -4.77
C ALA A 22 5.47 2.80 -4.49
N PHE A 23 4.52 1.94 -4.91
CA PHE A 23 4.56 0.52 -4.60
C PHE A 23 5.83 -0.17 -5.12
N SER A 24 6.24 0.19 -6.34
CA SER A 24 7.40 -0.43 -6.98
C SER A 24 8.69 -0.09 -6.24
N GLU A 25 8.85 1.17 -5.85
CA GLU A 25 9.97 1.71 -5.09
C GLU A 25 10.01 1.13 -3.68
N PHE A 26 8.84 1.00 -3.04
CA PHE A 26 8.69 0.32 -1.76
C PHE A 26 9.16 -1.13 -1.83
N MET A 27 8.70 -1.87 -2.84
CA MET A 27 9.12 -3.27 -3.07
C MET A 27 10.61 -3.36 -3.40
N ALA A 28 11.17 -2.41 -4.14
CA ALA A 28 12.61 -2.36 -4.43
C ALA A 28 13.46 -2.18 -3.17
N PHE A 29 12.97 -1.35 -2.23
CA PHE A 29 13.68 -1.02 -1.00
C PHE A 29 13.62 -2.15 0.04
N TYR A 30 12.42 -2.67 0.32
CA TYR A 30 12.21 -3.66 1.39
C TYR A 30 12.29 -5.12 0.91
N PHE A 31 11.96 -5.39 -0.36
CA PHE A 31 11.80 -6.75 -0.88
C PHE A 31 12.52 -6.94 -2.23
N ARG A 32 13.81 -6.65 -2.25
CA ARG A 32 14.64 -6.66 -3.48
C ARG A 32 14.52 -7.94 -4.32
N ASP A 33 14.49 -9.10 -3.68
CA ASP A 33 14.38 -10.39 -4.38
C ASP A 33 13.01 -10.58 -5.05
N ALA A 34 11.94 -10.11 -4.40
CA ALA A 34 10.60 -10.15 -4.98
C ALA A 34 10.49 -9.11 -6.11
N TYR A 35 11.02 -7.90 -5.89
CA TYR A 35 11.06 -6.84 -6.89
C TYR A 35 11.70 -7.30 -8.19
N ALA A 36 12.83 -8.01 -8.12
CA ALA A 36 13.53 -8.54 -9.29
C ALA A 36 12.76 -9.61 -10.07
N ARG A 37 11.74 -10.23 -9.46
CA ARG A 37 10.91 -11.28 -10.07
C ARG A 37 9.59 -10.74 -10.64
N ILE A 38 9.23 -9.51 -10.31
CA ILE A 38 8.00 -8.86 -10.78
C ILE A 38 8.31 -8.12 -12.07
N ASP A 39 7.48 -8.33 -13.09
CA ASP A 39 7.51 -7.55 -14.33
C ASP A 39 6.70 -6.26 -14.16
N TRP A 40 7.40 -5.17 -13.81
CA TRP A 40 6.82 -3.85 -13.56
C TRP A 40 6.23 -3.17 -14.80
N THR A 41 6.52 -3.68 -16.01
CA THR A 41 6.00 -3.10 -17.26
C THR A 41 4.52 -3.43 -17.49
N ARG A 42 3.99 -4.46 -16.82
CA ARG A 42 2.62 -4.95 -17.00
C ARG A 42 1.57 -4.22 -16.16
N GLY A 43 2.00 -3.27 -15.31
CA GLY A 43 1.14 -2.64 -14.31
C GLY A 43 0.78 -3.60 -13.17
N HIS A 44 0.24 -3.06 -12.08
CA HIS A 44 -0.24 -3.82 -10.94
C HIS A 44 -1.56 -3.24 -10.44
N GLU A 45 -2.43 -4.09 -9.90
CA GLU A 45 -3.72 -3.70 -9.35
C GLU A 45 -3.76 -4.04 -7.85
N PHE A 46 -4.09 -3.04 -7.04
CA PHE A 46 -4.36 -3.26 -5.63
C PHE A 46 -5.76 -3.82 -5.46
N LYS A 47 -5.83 -5.07 -5.02
CA LYS A 47 -7.11 -5.66 -4.66
C LYS A 47 -7.57 -5.06 -3.33
N ASN A 48 -8.67 -4.31 -3.37
CA ASN A 48 -9.45 -3.90 -2.20
C ASN A 48 -10.20 -5.12 -1.62
N THR A 49 -9.46 -6.16 -1.28
CA THR A 49 -9.98 -7.29 -0.53
C THR A 49 -9.47 -7.12 0.88
N GLU A 50 -10.32 -6.64 1.78
CA GLU A 50 -10.07 -6.83 3.21
C GLU A 50 -9.74 -8.31 3.40
N LEU A 51 -8.62 -8.62 4.05
CA LEU A 51 -8.23 -9.98 4.43
C LEU A 51 -9.30 -10.55 5.36
N ARG A 52 -10.40 -11.05 4.78
CA ARG A 52 -11.46 -11.73 5.50
C ARG A 52 -10.94 -13.13 5.87
N GLN A 53 -10.86 -13.36 7.17
CA GLN A 53 -10.63 -14.68 7.79
C GLN A 53 -11.80 -15.62 7.50
#